data_AF-A0A1E4T172-F1
#
_entry.id   AF-A0A1E4T172-F1
#
_cell.length_a   1.000
_cell.length_b   1.000
_cell.length_c   1.000
_cell.angle_alpha   90.00
_cell.angle_beta   90.00
_cell.angle_gamma   90.00
#
_symmetry.space_group_name_H-M   'P 1'
#
loop_
_entity.id
_entity.type
_entity.pdbx_description
1 polymer ?
#
loop_
_entity_poly.entity_id
_entity_poly.type
_entity_poly.pdbx_seq_one_letter_code
_entity_poly.pdbx_strand_id
1 'polypeptide(L)'
;VKPSAKLLNEKLKNEQDLRKERNKLAKASLKDIWAIFSPGGGDDDSELDLSKFDTKPIYANPLLFGELPFHKQQHIIDEIQEKFKKKWVNTDKNMKRFVYWLSYGSHGPREGFPDLYDYYSSSSQSQSQKDRSSNSTDIVSNKSSRDPAPIDLPFKVPSILKSIDPTPETKVTKLPTLDPRSFGTKRIEQYRKDRKMNPVNKAILFILVFLTILNFKKDRRVNLTGVVPEYEW
;
A
#
# COMPACT_ATOMS: atom_id res chain seq x y z
N VAL A 1 -23.98 4.44 -54.95
CA VAL A 1 -25.09 3.99 -54.09
C VAL A 1 -24.68 4.21 -52.63
N LYS A 2 -25.30 5.16 -51.93
CA LYS A 2 -24.98 5.42 -50.51
C LYS A 2 -25.63 4.31 -49.67
N PRO A 3 -24.90 3.62 -48.77
CA PRO A 3 -25.49 2.56 -47.96
C PRO A 3 -26.60 3.12 -47.07
N SER A 4 -27.71 2.39 -46.98
CA SER A 4 -28.89 2.76 -46.18
C SER A 4 -28.49 2.95 -44.72
N ALA A 5 -28.86 4.10 -44.14
CA ALA A 5 -28.53 4.48 -42.76
C ALA A 5 -28.96 3.44 -41.71
N LYS A 6 -29.99 2.63 -42.01
CA LYS A 6 -30.42 1.53 -41.13
C LYS A 6 -29.37 0.43 -41.01
N LEU A 7 -28.74 0.08 -42.13
CA LEU A 7 -27.72 -0.98 -42.20
C LEU A 7 -26.42 -0.56 -41.50
N LEU A 8 -26.13 0.75 -41.50
CA LEU A 8 -24.95 1.33 -40.84
C LEU A 8 -25.12 1.36 -39.31
N ASN A 9 -26.31 1.67 -38.82
CA ASN A 9 -26.63 1.66 -37.39
C ASN A 9 -26.66 0.24 -36.80
N GLU A 10 -27.12 -0.74 -37.58
CA GLU A 10 -27.14 -2.15 -37.17
C GLU A 10 -25.71 -2.72 -37.09
N LYS A 11 -24.85 -2.37 -38.05
CA LYS A 11 -23.42 -2.74 -38.02
C LYS A 11 -22.67 -2.11 -36.84
N LEU A 12 -22.98 -0.84 -36.50
CA LEU A 12 -22.42 -0.16 -35.33
C LEU A 12 -22.83 -0.80 -34.00
N LYS A 13 -24.10 -1.23 -33.87
CA LYS A 13 -24.57 -1.95 -32.68
C LYS A 13 -23.86 -3.30 -32.52
N ASN A 14 -23.75 -4.07 -33.60
CA ASN A 14 -23.04 -5.36 -33.57
C ASN A 14 -21.56 -5.21 -33.19
N GLU A 15 -20.86 -4.18 -33.69
CA GLU A 15 -19.46 -3.94 -33.32
C GLU A 15 -19.31 -3.56 -31.84
N GLN A 16 -20.24 -2.77 -31.29
CA GLN A 16 -20.23 -2.40 -29.87
C GLN A 16 -20.47 -3.62 -28.98
N ASP A 17 -21.38 -4.52 -29.35
CA ASP A 17 -21.68 -5.70 -28.55
C ASP A 17 -20.54 -6.73 -28.62
N LEU A 18 -19.92 -6.91 -29.80
CA LEU A 18 -18.67 -7.67 -29.95
C LEU A 18 -17.53 -7.11 -29.08
N ARG A 19 -17.40 -5.78 -28.98
CA ARG A 19 -16.40 -5.16 -28.08
C ARG A 19 -16.71 -5.40 -26.61
N LYS A 20 -17.98 -5.35 -26.20
CA LYS A 20 -18.39 -5.63 -24.82
C LYS A 20 -18.14 -7.10 -24.46
N GLU A 21 -18.43 -8.03 -25.37
CA GLU A 21 -18.18 -9.46 -25.18
C GLU A 21 -16.68 -9.73 -25.05
N ARG A 22 -15.85 -9.18 -25.95
CA ARG A 22 -14.38 -9.30 -25.84
C ARG A 22 -13.84 -8.71 -24.55
N ASN A 23 -14.37 -7.57 -24.10
CA ASN A 23 -13.97 -6.98 -22.83
C ASN A 23 -14.42 -7.80 -21.62
N LYS A 24 -15.59 -8.48 -21.69
CA LYS A 24 -16.03 -9.41 -20.65
C LYS A 24 -15.15 -10.67 -20.61
N LEU A 25 -14.84 -11.23 -21.78
CA LEU A 25 -13.97 -12.40 -21.93
C LEU A 25 -12.55 -12.11 -21.44
N ALA A 26 -11.99 -10.95 -21.80
CA ALA A 26 -10.67 -10.52 -21.34
C ALA A 26 -10.61 -10.32 -19.82
N LYS A 27 -11.67 -9.78 -19.20
CA LYS A 27 -11.76 -9.62 -17.75
C LYS A 27 -11.88 -10.97 -17.03
N ALA A 28 -12.62 -11.93 -17.60
CA ALA A 28 -12.69 -13.29 -17.07
C ALA A 28 -11.33 -13.99 -17.15
N SER A 29 -10.64 -13.90 -18.30
CA SER A 29 -9.30 -14.50 -18.46
C SER A 29 -8.24 -13.86 -17.55
N LEU A 30 -8.30 -12.54 -17.32
CA LEU A 30 -7.40 -11.86 -16.38
C LEU A 30 -7.66 -12.29 -14.92
N LYS A 31 -8.93 -12.54 -14.57
CA LYS A 31 -9.30 -13.04 -13.23
C LYS A 31 -8.78 -14.47 -13.02
N ASP A 32 -8.88 -15.33 -14.01
CA ASP A 32 -8.36 -16.72 -13.95
C ASP A 32 -6.84 -16.76 -13.89
N ILE A 33 -6.14 -15.91 -14.65
CA ILE A 33 -4.67 -15.80 -14.58
C ILE A 33 -4.22 -15.32 -13.20
N TRP A 34 -4.98 -14.43 -12.55
CA TRP A 34 -4.65 -13.96 -11.20
C TRP A 34 -4.96 -15.00 -10.12
N ALA A 35 -6.02 -15.79 -10.27
CA ALA A 35 -6.34 -16.90 -9.39
C ALA A 35 -5.24 -17.99 -9.38
N ILE A 36 -4.62 -18.26 -10.54
CA ILE A 36 -3.50 -19.21 -10.66
C ILE A 36 -2.23 -18.71 -9.96
N PHE A 37 -2.03 -17.39 -9.83
CA PHE A 37 -0.90 -16.81 -9.11
C PHE A 37 -1.08 -16.71 -7.59
N SER A 38 -2.26 -17.08 -7.06
CA SER A 38 -2.51 -17.15 -5.61
C SER A 38 -2.40 -18.60 -5.13
N PRO A 39 -1.32 -18.98 -4.42
CA PRO A 39 -1.13 -20.36 -3.94
C PRO A 39 -2.01 -20.58 -2.70
N GLY A 40 -3.28 -20.89 -2.90
CA GLY A 40 -4.23 -21.16 -1.82
C GLY A 40 -5.71 -21.25 -2.22
N GLY A 41 -6.04 -21.42 -3.51
CA GLY A 41 -7.42 -21.55 -3.97
C GLY A 41 -8.02 -22.93 -3.68
N GLY A 42 -8.35 -23.18 -2.42
CA GLY A 42 -9.13 -24.32 -1.97
C GLY A 42 -10.17 -23.89 -0.94
N ASP A 43 -11.42 -23.78 -1.40
CA ASP A 43 -12.65 -24.02 -0.62
C ASP A 43 -12.92 -23.14 0.62
N ASP A 44 -12.62 -21.83 0.56
CA ASP A 44 -13.05 -20.88 1.61
C ASP A 44 -13.65 -19.60 1.01
N ASP A 45 -14.66 -19.78 0.15
CA ASP A 45 -15.41 -18.69 -0.51
C ASP A 45 -16.18 -17.79 0.48
N SER A 46 -16.30 -18.18 1.75
CA SER A 46 -16.90 -17.39 2.83
C SER A 46 -15.98 -16.30 3.39
N GLU A 47 -14.66 -16.49 3.36
CA GLU A 47 -13.72 -15.50 3.92
C GLU A 47 -13.44 -14.34 2.95
N LEU A 48 -13.61 -14.60 1.65
CA LEU A 48 -13.44 -13.63 0.56
C LEU A 48 -14.73 -12.86 0.21
N ASP A 49 -15.86 -13.15 0.85
CA ASP A 49 -17.13 -12.43 0.66
C ASP A 49 -17.10 -11.06 1.36
N LEU A 50 -16.37 -10.11 0.75
CA LEU A 50 -16.21 -8.72 1.18
C LEU A 50 -17.53 -7.93 1.18
N SER A 51 -18.61 -8.47 0.61
CA SER A 51 -19.90 -7.79 0.47
C SER A 51 -20.63 -7.58 1.81
N LYS A 52 -20.30 -8.35 2.85
CA LYS A 52 -20.93 -8.31 4.18
C LYS A 52 -20.02 -7.73 5.27
N PHE A 53 -18.84 -7.25 4.92
CA PHE A 53 -17.85 -6.81 5.90
C PHE A 53 -18.18 -5.42 6.44
N ASP A 54 -18.51 -5.31 7.73
CA ASP A 54 -18.77 -4.02 8.38
C ASP A 54 -17.45 -3.31 8.74
N THR A 55 -17.19 -2.17 8.11
CA THR A 55 -15.97 -1.38 8.32
C THR A 55 -16.07 -0.40 9.48
N LYS A 56 -17.28 -0.13 10.00
CA LYS A 56 -17.53 0.77 11.12
C LYS A 56 -16.80 0.42 12.42
N PRO A 57 -16.75 -0.84 12.90
CA PRO A 57 -16.04 -1.18 14.14
C PRO A 57 -14.54 -0.91 14.04
N ILE A 58 -13.97 -0.99 12.84
CA ILE A 58 -12.54 -0.76 12.60
C ILE A 58 -12.22 0.74 12.62
N TYR A 59 -13.15 1.57 12.13
CA TYR A 59 -13.00 3.02 12.26
C TYR A 59 -13.05 3.49 13.72
N ALA A 60 -13.79 2.77 14.57
CA ALA A 60 -13.86 3.04 16.00
C ALA A 60 -12.57 2.65 16.73
N ASN A 61 -11.93 1.54 16.34
CA ASN A 61 -10.68 1.06 16.93
C ASN A 61 -9.64 0.74 15.84
N PRO A 62 -8.71 1.66 15.54
CA PRO A 62 -7.76 1.48 14.45
C PRO A 62 -6.77 0.33 14.68
N LEU A 63 -6.52 -0.06 15.93
CA LEU A 63 -5.61 -1.17 16.25
C LEU A 63 -6.08 -2.50 15.63
N LEU A 64 -7.39 -2.70 15.53
CA LEU A 64 -7.98 -3.88 14.89
C LEU A 64 -7.62 -3.97 13.41
N PHE A 65 -7.24 -2.87 12.76
CA PHE A 65 -6.84 -2.87 11.36
C PHE A 65 -5.58 -3.71 11.13
N GLY A 66 -4.62 -3.67 12.07
CA GLY A 66 -3.37 -4.42 11.96
C GLY A 66 -3.56 -5.94 12.08
N GLU A 67 -4.60 -6.38 12.77
CA GLU A 67 -4.93 -7.80 12.96
C GLU A 67 -5.68 -8.41 11.77
N LEU A 68 -6.22 -7.57 10.87
CA LEU A 68 -7.01 -8.04 9.73
C LEU A 68 -6.12 -8.66 8.63
N PRO A 69 -6.63 -9.70 7.93
CA PRO A 69 -6.03 -10.17 6.68
C PRO A 69 -5.88 -9.05 5.64
N PHE A 70 -4.83 -9.15 4.82
CA PHE A 70 -4.48 -8.14 3.80
C PHE A 70 -5.62 -7.79 2.85
N HIS A 71 -6.45 -8.76 2.44
CA HIS A 71 -7.56 -8.51 1.52
C HIS A 71 -8.66 -7.62 2.17
N LYS A 72 -8.94 -7.80 3.47
CA LYS A 72 -9.87 -6.94 4.24
C LYS A 72 -9.29 -5.55 4.45
N GLN A 73 -7.99 -5.45 4.72
CA GLN A 73 -7.29 -4.17 4.81
C GLN A 73 -7.39 -3.37 3.51
N GLN A 74 -7.15 -4.01 2.35
CA GLN A 74 -7.23 -3.36 1.04
C GLN A 74 -8.66 -2.87 0.75
N HIS A 75 -9.67 -3.68 1.04
CA HIS A 75 -11.07 -3.28 0.86
C HIS A 75 -11.43 -2.03 1.67
N ILE A 76 -10.97 -1.94 2.93
CA ILE A 76 -11.16 -0.75 3.77
C ILE A 76 -10.48 0.48 3.16
N ILE A 77 -9.25 0.32 2.64
CA ILE A 77 -8.51 1.41 2.00
C ILE A 77 -9.26 1.90 0.75
N ASP A 78 -9.76 0.99 -0.08
CA ASP A 78 -10.49 1.32 -1.30
C ASP A 78 -11.82 2.03 -0.97
N GLU A 79 -12.57 1.55 0.03
CA GLU A 79 -13.81 2.19 0.50
C GLU A 79 -13.54 3.61 1.03
N ILE A 80 -12.46 3.77 1.79
CA ILE A 80 -12.01 5.08 2.29
C ILE A 80 -11.69 6.00 1.11
N GLN A 81 -10.90 5.54 0.13
CA GLN A 81 -10.52 6.34 -1.04
C GLN A 81 -11.75 6.78 -1.85
N GLU A 82 -12.76 5.91 -2.01
CA GLU A 82 -14.00 6.28 -2.66
C GLU A 82 -14.75 7.36 -1.88
N LYS A 83 -14.81 7.24 -0.54
CA LYS A 83 -15.43 8.25 0.33
C LYS A 83 -14.63 9.56 0.36
N PHE A 84 -13.32 9.55 0.14
CA PHE A 84 -12.48 10.75 0.00
C PHE A 84 -12.82 11.60 -1.22
N LYS A 85 -13.39 11.01 -2.27
CA LYS A 85 -13.84 11.77 -3.44
C LYS A 85 -15.05 12.66 -3.12
N LYS A 86 -15.76 12.40 -2.00
CA LYS A 86 -16.91 13.18 -1.54
C LYS A 86 -16.48 14.32 -0.62
N LYS A 87 -17.35 15.32 -0.42
CA LYS A 87 -17.08 16.47 0.47
C LYS A 87 -16.85 15.99 1.91
N TRP A 88 -15.70 16.37 2.47
CA TRP A 88 -15.24 15.94 3.80
C TRP A 88 -16.15 16.38 4.97
N VAL A 89 -17.03 17.36 4.75
CA VAL A 89 -17.97 17.85 5.78
C VAL A 89 -18.92 16.73 6.23
N ASN A 90 -19.41 15.91 5.30
CA ASN A 90 -20.44 14.89 5.56
C ASN A 90 -19.87 13.53 6.02
N THR A 91 -18.56 13.47 6.22
CA THR A 91 -17.87 12.24 6.63
C THR A 91 -17.92 12.07 8.14
N ASP A 92 -18.15 10.84 8.59
CA ASP A 92 -18.18 10.47 10.01
C ASP A 92 -16.85 10.80 10.73
N LYS A 93 -16.95 11.18 12.00
CA LYS A 93 -15.82 11.61 12.82
C LYS A 93 -14.84 10.46 13.07
N ASN A 94 -15.33 9.24 13.30
CA ASN A 94 -14.47 8.08 13.54
C ASN A 94 -13.70 7.72 12.27
N MET A 95 -14.34 7.80 11.11
CA MET A 95 -13.68 7.60 9.83
C MET A 95 -12.57 8.63 9.58
N LYS A 96 -12.79 9.92 9.89
CA LYS A 96 -11.73 10.95 9.79
C LYS A 96 -10.54 10.65 10.70
N ARG A 97 -10.81 10.26 11.95
CA ARG A 97 -9.77 9.88 12.92
C ARG A 97 -9.00 8.65 12.47
N PHE A 98 -9.71 7.65 11.95
CA PHE A 98 -9.11 6.44 11.41
C PHE A 98 -8.16 6.77 10.26
N VAL A 99 -8.55 7.65 9.34
CA VAL A 99 -7.67 8.03 8.23
C VAL A 99 -6.45 8.81 8.70
N TYR A 100 -6.64 9.71 9.68
CA TYR A 100 -5.51 10.41 10.28
C TYR A 100 -4.52 9.43 10.89
N TRP A 101 -5.01 8.43 11.63
CA TRP A 101 -4.19 7.33 12.14
C TRP A 101 -3.56 6.48 11.03
N LEU A 102 -4.29 6.14 9.97
CA LEU A 102 -3.76 5.40 8.83
C LEU A 102 -2.65 6.17 8.09
N SER A 103 -2.67 7.51 8.15
CA SER A 103 -1.66 8.34 7.48
C SER A 103 -0.44 8.63 8.36
N TYR A 104 -0.66 8.84 9.66
CA TYR A 104 0.33 9.39 10.59
C TYR A 104 0.52 8.60 11.89
N GLY A 105 -0.27 7.56 12.12
CA GLY A 105 -0.22 6.70 13.30
C GLY A 105 1.00 5.78 13.32
N SER A 106 1.25 5.21 14.50
CA SER A 106 2.37 4.34 14.88
C SER A 106 2.33 2.92 14.26
N HIS A 107 1.94 2.80 13.00
CA HIS A 107 1.81 1.52 12.29
C HIS A 107 2.78 1.40 11.09
N GLY A 108 3.11 0.16 10.70
CA GLY A 108 3.98 -0.14 9.56
C GLY A 108 5.40 0.46 9.72
N PRO A 109 5.89 1.29 8.78
CA PRO A 109 7.20 1.94 8.90
C PRO A 109 7.35 2.87 10.11
N ARG A 110 6.24 3.19 10.79
CA ARG A 110 6.18 4.09 11.94
C ARG A 110 6.05 3.35 13.28
N GLU A 111 6.19 2.03 13.29
CA GLU A 111 6.14 1.23 14.51
C GLU A 111 7.30 1.53 15.47
N GLY A 112 6.96 2.02 16.66
CA GLY A 112 7.90 2.39 17.71
C GLY A 112 8.08 3.89 17.92
N PHE A 113 7.36 4.75 17.17
CA PHE A 113 7.21 6.15 17.58
C PHE A 113 6.18 6.25 18.70
N PRO A 114 6.40 7.12 19.71
CA PRO A 114 5.40 7.36 20.74
C PRO A 114 4.15 7.96 20.10
N ASP A 115 2.99 7.39 20.41
CA ASP A 115 1.71 7.97 19.97
C ASP A 115 1.51 9.31 20.67
N LEU A 116 1.79 10.38 19.92
CA LEU A 116 1.62 11.76 20.36
C LEU A 116 0.19 12.09 20.79
N TYR A 117 -0.78 11.35 20.24
CA TYR A 117 -2.19 11.53 20.53
C TYR A 117 -2.89 10.18 20.54
N ASP A 118 -2.96 9.57 21.72
CA ASP A 118 -3.76 8.38 21.94
C ASP A 118 -5.24 8.77 22.04
N TYR A 119 -5.86 9.01 20.88
CA TYR A 119 -7.27 9.41 20.79
C TYR A 119 -8.26 8.28 21.15
N TYR A 120 -7.76 7.04 21.27
CA TYR A 120 -8.58 5.84 21.37
C TYR A 120 -8.51 5.14 22.74
N SER A 121 -7.44 5.34 23.51
CA SER A 121 -7.30 4.84 24.89
C SER A 121 -8.34 5.42 25.87
N SER A 122 -8.83 6.64 25.64
CA SER A 122 -9.87 7.24 26.48
C SER A 122 -11.27 6.64 26.27
N SER A 123 -11.58 6.07 25.09
CA SER A 123 -12.92 5.52 24.80
C SER A 123 -13.13 4.09 25.26
N SER A 124 -12.06 3.31 25.40
CA SER A 124 -12.10 1.94 25.91
C SER A 124 -12.17 1.87 27.45
N GLN A 125 -11.77 2.93 28.16
CA GLN A 125 -11.91 2.99 29.62
C GLN A 125 -13.35 3.25 30.09
N SER A 126 -14.20 3.88 29.25
CA SER A 126 -15.57 4.25 29.66
C SER A 126 -16.59 3.10 29.61
N GLN A 127 -16.26 1.95 29.02
CA GLN A 127 -17.17 0.80 28.96
C GLN A 127 -16.78 -0.37 29.87
N SER A 128 -15.55 -0.40 30.39
CA SER A 128 -15.05 -1.49 31.23
C SER A 128 -15.05 -1.19 32.74
N GLN A 129 -15.54 -0.02 33.16
CA GLN A 129 -15.50 0.43 34.57
C GLN A 129 -16.78 0.18 35.38
N LYS A 130 -17.78 -0.56 34.88
CA LYS A 130 -19.00 -0.82 35.65
C LYS A 130 -19.04 -2.14 36.43
N ASP A 131 -18.14 -3.09 36.14
CA ASP A 131 -18.10 -4.38 36.84
C ASP A 131 -16.66 -4.75 37.22
N ARG A 132 -16.19 -4.25 38.36
CA ARG A 132 -15.15 -4.88 39.22
C ARG A 132 -14.79 -3.97 40.39
N SER A 133 -15.67 -3.92 41.38
CA SER A 133 -15.30 -3.57 42.74
C SER A 133 -14.71 -4.80 43.43
N SER A 134 -13.39 -4.87 43.60
CA SER A 134 -12.72 -5.38 44.81
C SER A 134 -11.21 -5.56 44.61
N ASN A 135 -10.46 -4.82 45.43
CA ASN A 135 -9.16 -5.14 46.00
C ASN A 135 -8.01 -5.60 45.09
N SER A 136 -7.15 -4.66 44.71
CA SER A 136 -5.70 -4.85 44.84
C SER A 136 -5.00 -3.49 44.78
N THR A 137 -4.27 -3.16 45.84
CA THR A 137 -3.33 -2.03 45.89
C THR A 137 -2.11 -2.39 45.06
N ASP A 138 -2.09 -1.98 43.79
CA ASP A 138 -0.90 -2.11 42.96
C ASP A 138 -0.57 -0.79 42.24
N ILE A 139 0.67 -0.39 42.49
CA ILE A 139 1.43 0.79 42.10
C ILE A 139 1.16 1.18 40.63
N VAL A 140 0.42 2.29 40.44
CA VAL A 140 0.34 3.01 39.16
C VAL A 140 1.69 3.71 38.95
N SER A 141 2.61 3.00 38.30
CA SER A 141 3.81 3.63 37.75
C SER A 141 3.41 4.41 36.49
N ASN A 142 3.25 5.72 36.67
CA ASN A 142 3.29 6.71 35.60
C ASN A 142 4.64 6.59 34.87
N LYS A 143 4.73 5.73 33.84
CA LYS A 143 5.86 5.73 32.89
C LYS A 143 5.68 6.89 31.89
N SER A 144 5.88 8.09 32.40
CA SER A 144 6.26 9.28 31.63
C SER A 144 7.79 9.42 31.60
N SER A 145 8.53 8.31 31.54
CA SER A 145 9.95 8.35 31.19
C SER A 145 10.04 8.38 29.67
N ARG A 146 10.18 9.58 29.13
CA ARG A 146 10.44 9.86 27.72
C ARG A 146 11.72 9.12 27.32
N ASP A 147 11.58 7.96 26.68
CA ASP A 147 12.69 7.42 25.89
C ASP A 147 13.12 8.52 24.90
N PRO A 148 14.42 8.78 24.74
CA PRO A 148 14.89 9.81 23.81
C PRO A 148 14.34 9.45 22.44
N ALA A 149 13.61 10.39 21.82
CA ALA A 149 13.06 10.21 20.50
C ALA A 149 14.20 9.70 19.57
N PRO A 150 13.95 8.65 18.77
CA PRO A 150 14.98 8.09 17.91
C PRO A 150 15.60 9.19 17.06
N ILE A 151 16.94 9.22 17.02
CA ILE A 151 17.79 10.25 16.36
C ILE A 151 17.40 10.52 14.90
N ASP A 152 16.70 9.56 14.28
CA ASP A 152 16.28 9.50 12.88
C ASP A 152 14.94 10.21 12.60
N LEU A 153 14.31 10.82 13.60
CA LEU A 153 13.13 11.65 13.36
C LEU A 153 13.57 12.93 12.63
N PRO A 154 13.09 13.22 11.41
CA PRO A 154 13.47 14.43 10.67
C PRO A 154 12.97 15.72 11.33
N PHE A 155 12.18 15.59 12.39
CA PHE A 155 11.68 16.67 13.24
C PHE A 155 11.99 16.29 14.70
N LYS A 156 12.73 17.11 15.44
CA LYS A 156 12.78 16.97 16.91
C LYS A 156 11.37 17.22 17.43
N VAL A 157 10.82 16.38 18.31
CA VAL A 157 9.51 16.62 18.92
C VAL A 157 9.71 17.28 20.29
N PRO A 158 8.97 18.37 20.59
CA PRO A 158 8.08 19.10 19.68
C PRO A 158 8.86 19.77 18.55
N SER A 159 8.27 19.83 17.35
CA SER A 159 8.88 20.46 16.17
C SER A 159 9.33 21.86 16.55
N ILE A 160 10.64 22.04 16.75
CA ILE A 160 11.21 23.35 17.03
C ILE A 160 11.01 24.15 15.74
N LEU A 161 9.95 24.95 15.69
CA LEU A 161 9.80 25.96 14.67
C LEU A 161 11.09 26.80 14.74
N LYS A 162 11.83 26.91 13.63
CA LYS A 162 13.07 27.72 13.60
C LYS A 162 12.80 29.16 14.05
N SER A 163 11.59 29.65 13.80
CA SER A 163 11.05 30.87 14.37
C SER A 163 9.58 30.63 14.72
N ILE A 164 9.18 31.06 15.91
CA ILE A 164 7.77 31.09 16.33
C ILE A 164 7.00 32.16 15.53
N ASP A 165 7.71 33.18 15.04
CA ASP A 165 7.18 34.29 14.23
C ASP A 165 7.94 34.36 12.88
N PRO A 166 7.46 33.71 11.81
CA PRO A 166 8.12 33.79 10.51
C PRO A 166 7.85 35.15 9.85
N THR A 167 8.89 35.96 9.64
CA THR A 167 8.85 37.16 8.79
C THR A 167 8.88 36.79 7.30
N PRO A 168 8.44 37.67 6.38
CA PRO A 168 8.48 37.45 4.93
C PRO A 168 9.88 37.20 4.36
N GLU A 169 10.94 37.50 5.11
CA GLU A 169 12.33 37.20 4.76
C GLU A 169 12.77 35.77 5.13
N THR A 170 11.94 35.02 5.87
CA THR A 170 12.27 33.66 6.34
C THR A 170 12.25 32.67 5.17
N LYS A 171 13.38 32.54 4.48
CA LYS A 171 13.52 31.63 3.34
C LYS A 171 13.52 30.16 3.78
N VAL A 172 12.59 29.38 3.26
CA VAL A 172 12.56 27.92 3.46
C VAL A 172 13.73 27.29 2.70
N THR A 173 14.72 26.78 3.43
CA THR A 173 15.85 26.04 2.84
C THR A 173 15.57 24.55 2.81
N LYS A 174 16.17 23.84 1.83
CA LYS A 174 16.17 22.38 1.82
C LYS A 174 16.86 21.88 3.09
N LEU A 175 16.30 20.85 3.71
CA LEU A 175 16.91 20.19 4.86
C LEU A 175 18.28 19.61 4.46
N PRO A 176 19.25 19.54 5.38
CA PRO A 176 20.54 18.93 5.09
C PRO A 176 20.35 17.46 4.74
N THR A 177 21.15 16.96 3.80
CA THR A 177 21.21 15.53 3.50
C THR A 177 21.79 14.80 4.71
N LEU A 178 20.99 13.95 5.37
CA LEU A 178 21.47 13.11 6.46
C LEU A 178 22.13 11.84 5.91
N ASP A 179 23.20 11.39 6.58
CA ASP A 179 23.88 10.14 6.26
C ASP A 179 22.97 8.95 6.65
N PRO A 180 22.64 8.03 5.71
CA PRO A 180 21.82 6.87 5.98
C PRO A 180 22.34 5.91 7.06
N ARG A 181 23.63 6.03 7.41
CA ARG A 181 24.25 5.22 8.48
C ARG A 181 23.91 5.71 9.89
N SER A 182 23.43 6.94 10.02
CA SER A 182 23.00 7.54 11.29
C SER A 182 21.57 7.16 11.69
N PHE A 183 20.85 6.47 10.80
CA PHE A 183 19.48 6.05 10.98
C PHE A 183 19.34 4.90 12.00
N GLY A 184 18.15 4.76 12.57
CA GLY A 184 17.86 3.68 13.53
C GLY A 184 18.00 2.29 12.91
N THR A 185 18.22 1.26 13.73
CA THR A 185 18.42 -0.13 13.27
C THR A 185 17.30 -0.62 12.35
N LYS A 186 16.04 -0.35 12.70
CA LYS A 186 14.86 -0.70 11.87
C LYS A 186 14.88 -0.03 10.49
N ARG A 187 15.32 1.23 10.41
CA ARG A 187 15.40 1.95 9.13
C ARG A 187 16.56 1.46 8.28
N ILE A 188 17.65 1.06 8.91
CA ILE A 188 18.76 0.37 8.23
C ILE A 188 18.29 -0.98 7.68
N GLU A 189 17.49 -1.75 8.42
CA GLU A 189 16.92 -3.01 7.95
C GLU A 189 15.94 -2.81 6.79
N GLN A 190 15.05 -1.82 6.88
CA GLN A 190 14.17 -1.44 5.78
C GLN A 190 14.98 -1.01 4.56
N TYR A 191 15.96 -0.13 4.72
CA TYR A 191 16.84 0.30 3.64
C TYR A 191 17.59 -0.88 3.00
N ARG A 192 18.05 -1.85 3.80
CA ARG A 192 18.67 -3.08 3.29
C ARG A 192 17.68 -3.95 2.53
N LYS A 193 16.42 -4.03 2.98
CA LYS A 193 15.36 -4.77 2.30
C LYS A 193 15.01 -4.10 0.97
N ASP A 194 14.82 -2.79 0.96
CA ASP A 194 14.45 -2.00 -0.22
C ASP A 194 15.58 -1.94 -1.26
N ARG A 195 16.86 -1.99 -0.82
CA ARG A 195 18.01 -2.05 -1.72
C ARG A 195 18.21 -3.43 -2.36
N LYS A 196 17.65 -4.50 -1.79
CA LYS A 196 17.71 -5.83 -2.42
C LYS A 196 16.78 -5.84 -3.61
N MET A 197 17.33 -6.14 -4.78
CA MET A 197 16.54 -6.30 -5.99
C MET A 197 15.55 -7.48 -5.83
N ASN A 198 14.31 -7.27 -6.29
CA ASN A 198 13.31 -8.34 -6.33
C ASN A 198 13.86 -9.57 -7.06
N PRO A 199 13.58 -10.79 -6.56
CA PRO A 199 14.11 -12.03 -7.14
C PRO A 199 13.71 -12.21 -8.61
N VAL A 200 12.50 -11.75 -8.97
CA VAL A 200 12.02 -11.74 -10.36
C VAL A 200 12.87 -10.85 -11.26
N ASN A 201 13.18 -9.62 -10.83
CA ASN A 201 14.04 -8.72 -11.60
C ASN A 201 15.46 -9.30 -11.76
N LYS A 202 15.95 -9.99 -10.72
CA LYS A 202 17.23 -10.72 -10.79
C LYS A 202 17.20 -11.82 -11.85
N ALA A 203 16.13 -12.61 -11.90
CA ALA A 203 15.95 -13.67 -12.89
C ALA A 203 15.86 -13.10 -14.31
N ILE A 204 15.10 -12.01 -14.52
CA ILE A 204 14.98 -11.34 -15.82
C ILE A 204 16.35 -10.84 -16.29
N LEU A 205 17.11 -10.16 -15.43
CA LEU A 205 18.46 -9.70 -15.78
C LEU A 205 19.39 -10.86 -16.14
N PHE A 206 19.30 -11.98 -15.40
CA PHE A 206 20.10 -13.16 -15.69
C PHE A 206 19.76 -13.77 -17.06
N ILE A 207 18.47 -13.90 -17.38
CA ILE A 207 18.00 -14.39 -18.69
C ILE A 207 18.45 -13.45 -19.80
N LEU A 208 18.37 -12.14 -19.59
CA LEU A 208 18.75 -11.13 -20.58
C LEU A 208 20.25 -11.20 -20.88
N VAL A 209 21.09 -11.27 -19.84
CA VAL A 209 22.55 -11.47 -19.99
C VAL A 209 22.86 -12.82 -20.67
N PHE A 210 22.11 -13.87 -20.35
CA PHE A 210 22.31 -15.16 -20.97
C PHE A 210 21.95 -15.14 -22.47
N LEU A 211 20.83 -14.52 -22.85
CA LEU A 211 20.42 -14.34 -24.23
C LEU A 211 21.39 -13.46 -25.02
N THR A 212 21.93 -12.39 -24.42
CA THR A 212 22.94 -11.55 -25.09
C THR A 212 24.22 -12.35 -25.38
N ILE A 213 24.68 -13.19 -24.44
CA ILE A 213 25.83 -14.08 -24.68
C ILE A 213 25.53 -15.10 -25.79
N LEU A 214 24.34 -15.71 -25.80
CA LEU A 214 23.95 -16.66 -26.85
C LEU A 214 23.89 -16.01 -28.22
N ASN A 215 23.32 -14.80 -28.31
CA ASN A 215 23.25 -14.04 -29.55
C ASN A 215 24.65 -13.65 -30.02
N PHE A 216 25.52 -13.20 -29.12
CA PHE A 216 26.92 -12.88 -29.46
C PHE A 216 27.69 -14.12 -29.95
N LYS A 217 27.44 -15.29 -29.37
CA LYS A 217 28.04 -16.55 -29.82
C LYS A 217 27.54 -16.98 -31.20
N LYS A 218 26.25 -16.78 -31.49
CA LYS A 218 25.68 -17.04 -32.82
C LYS A 218 26.27 -16.08 -33.85
N ASP A 219 26.30 -14.79 -33.55
CA ASP A 219 26.86 -13.75 -34.41
C ASP A 219 28.34 -14.01 -34.74
N ARG A 220 29.14 -14.38 -33.72
CA ARG A 220 30.53 -14.79 -33.93
C ARG A 220 30.68 -16.00 -34.85
N ARG A 221 29.74 -16.97 -34.82
CA ARG A 221 29.78 -18.11 -35.75
C ARG A 221 29.52 -17.66 -37.18
N VAL A 222 28.52 -16.80 -37.39
CA VAL A 222 28.21 -16.25 -38.72
C VAL A 222 29.40 -15.49 -39.30
N ASN A 223 30.06 -14.67 -38.48
CA ASN A 223 31.26 -13.94 -38.90
C ASN A 223 32.44 -14.86 -39.27
N LEU A 224 32.54 -16.05 -38.64
CA LEU A 224 33.60 -17.02 -38.94
C LEU A 224 33.28 -17.90 -40.15
N THR A 225 32.02 -18.31 -40.33
CA THR A 225 31.61 -19.20 -41.42
C THR A 225 31.21 -18.46 -42.69
N GLY A 226 30.85 -17.18 -42.60
CA GLY A 226 30.30 -16.39 -43.70
C GLY A 226 28.90 -16.83 -44.14
N VAL A 227 28.28 -17.77 -43.42
CA VAL A 227 26.97 -18.34 -43.74
C VAL A 227 25.95 -17.83 -42.74
N VAL A 228 24.92 -17.16 -43.25
CA VAL A 228 23.77 -16.70 -42.45
C VAL A 228 22.84 -17.89 -42.21
N PRO A 229 22.42 -18.15 -40.95
CA PRO A 229 21.45 -19.21 -40.67
C PRO A 229 20.10 -18.85 -41.31
N GLU A 230 19.57 -19.77 -42.11
CA GLU A 230 18.20 -19.68 -42.60
C GLU A 230 17.25 -20.04 -41.46
N TYR A 231 16.28 -19.16 -41.21
CA TYR A 231 15.21 -19.43 -40.28
C TYR A 231 13.96 -19.76 -41.08
N GLU A 232 13.36 -20.91 -40.80
CA GLU A 232 12.03 -21.25 -41.28
C GLU A 232 11.04 -20.37 -40.52
N TRP A 233 10.63 -19.27 -41.12
CA TRP A 233 9.48 -18.47 -40.69
C TRP A 233 8.26 -18.80 -41.53
#